data_AF-A0A938EDJ5-F1
#
_entry.id   AF-A0A938EDJ5-F1
#
_cell.length_a   1.000
_cell.length_b   1.000
_cell.length_c   1.000
_cell.angle_alpha   90.00
_cell.angle_beta   90.00
_cell.angle_gamma   90.00
#
_symmetry.space_group_name_H-M   'P 1'
#
loop_
_entity.id
_entity.type
_entity.pdbx_description
1 polymer ?
#
loop_
_entity_poly.entity_id
_entity_poly.type
_entity_poly.pdbx_seq_one_letter_code
_entity_poly.pdbx_strand_id
1 'polypeptide(L)'
;MDRVELERFAILRRVGIFGVDPDDPATLPAMIDYLAAERAKVGAIAFIVTPQGSFADPRDPVRLRPGAAAAIARLGIRRVVAAAIEYAFRTDRKPEVFLRLVEVDPPASPTRVRWHREIEAAMQRNGEALAELVRARDPRRFETVLGGKAAQVHPVYDLWLRLTGRGNSIDATRRGTAAGGKGEP
;
A
#
# COMPACT_ATOMS: atom_id res chain seq x y z
N MET A 1 1.94 -6.84 -9.64
CA MET A 1 3.34 -6.71 -10.12
C MET A 1 3.61 -7.85 -11.06
N ASP A 2 4.37 -7.63 -12.13
CA ASP A 2 4.75 -8.67 -13.09
C ASP A 2 5.50 -9.80 -12.36
N ARG A 3 5.23 -11.04 -12.76
CA ARG A 3 5.84 -12.26 -12.22
C ARG A 3 7.36 -12.27 -12.38
N VAL A 4 7.88 -11.75 -13.50
CA VAL A 4 9.34 -11.74 -13.78
C VAL A 4 10.09 -10.83 -12.81
N GLU A 5 9.49 -9.72 -12.39
CA GLU A 5 10.14 -8.82 -11.43
C GLU A 5 10.15 -9.36 -10.00
N LEU A 6 9.17 -10.19 -9.64
CA LEU A 6 9.11 -10.81 -8.31
C LEU A 6 10.14 -11.90 -8.09
N GLU A 7 10.67 -12.49 -9.15
CA GLU A 7 11.80 -13.42 -9.06
C GLU A 7 13.09 -12.70 -8.62
N ARG A 8 13.25 -11.41 -8.95
CA ARG A 8 14.38 -10.57 -8.49
C ARG A 8 14.27 -10.14 -7.02
N PHE A 9 13.08 -10.19 -6.43
CA PHE A 9 12.84 -9.72 -5.06
C PHE A 9 12.19 -10.80 -4.19
N ALA A 10 12.90 -11.93 -3.97
CA ALA A 10 12.41 -13.07 -3.19
C ALA A 10 11.92 -12.72 -1.77
N ILE A 11 12.40 -11.62 -1.19
CA ILE A 11 11.92 -11.08 0.10
C ILE A 11 10.45 -10.64 0.03
N LEU A 12 9.97 -10.15 -1.11
CA LEU A 12 8.59 -9.69 -1.31
C LEU A 12 7.57 -10.85 -1.25
N ARG A 13 7.98 -12.06 -1.66
CA ARG A 13 7.14 -13.26 -1.50
C ARG A 13 6.88 -13.59 -0.03
N ARG A 14 7.84 -13.31 0.85
CA ARG A 14 7.74 -13.58 2.30
C ARG A 14 6.80 -12.62 3.04
N VAL A 15 6.47 -11.47 2.43
CA VAL A 15 5.49 -10.49 2.95
C VAL A 15 4.12 -10.56 2.25
N GLY A 16 3.89 -11.62 1.46
CA GLY A 16 2.59 -11.88 0.83
C GLY A 16 2.37 -11.19 -0.52
N ILE A 17 3.42 -10.65 -1.14
CA ILE A 17 3.34 -10.09 -2.50
C ILE A 17 3.50 -11.23 -3.49
N PHE A 18 2.49 -11.45 -4.32
CA PHE A 18 2.50 -12.43 -5.40
C PHE A 18 2.40 -11.74 -6.76
N GLY A 19 3.06 -12.35 -7.72
CA GLY A 19 3.19 -11.84 -9.08
C GLY A 19 2.18 -12.56 -9.92
N VAL A 20 1.38 -11.78 -10.62
CA VAL A 20 0.43 -12.33 -11.57
C VAL A 20 0.85 -11.89 -12.95
N ASP A 21 0.72 -12.78 -13.92
CA ASP A 21 0.79 -12.39 -15.32
C ASP A 21 -0.53 -11.68 -15.64
N PRO A 22 -0.53 -10.36 -15.82
CA PRO A 22 -1.77 -9.62 -16.00
C PRO A 22 -2.37 -9.83 -17.40
N ASP A 23 -1.63 -10.42 -18.34
CA ASP A 23 -2.05 -10.72 -19.71
C ASP A 23 -2.59 -12.15 -19.87
N ASP A 24 -2.32 -13.03 -18.89
CA ASP A 24 -2.95 -14.35 -18.79
C ASP A 24 -4.45 -14.23 -18.40
N PRO A 25 -5.38 -14.69 -19.25
CA PRO A 25 -6.82 -14.70 -18.93
C PRO A 25 -7.18 -15.49 -17.66
N ALA A 26 -6.38 -16.49 -17.28
CA ALA A 26 -6.61 -17.33 -16.10
C ALA A 26 -6.25 -16.62 -14.78
N THR A 27 -5.47 -15.54 -14.84
CA THR A 27 -4.98 -14.81 -13.66
C THR A 27 -6.11 -14.23 -12.82
N LEU A 28 -7.08 -13.55 -13.44
CA LEU A 28 -8.12 -12.83 -12.69
C LEU A 28 -9.03 -13.79 -11.91
N PRO A 29 -9.58 -14.88 -12.50
CA PRO A 29 -10.33 -15.89 -11.75
C PRO A 29 -9.52 -16.47 -10.58
N ALA A 30 -8.29 -16.93 -10.83
CA ALA A 30 -7.44 -17.53 -9.81
C ALA A 30 -7.13 -16.56 -8.64
N MET A 31 -6.88 -15.28 -8.96
CA MET A 31 -6.67 -14.24 -7.95
C MET A 31 -7.93 -14.01 -7.10
N ILE A 32 -9.11 -13.98 -7.71
CA ILE A 32 -10.38 -13.80 -6.99
C ILE A 32 -10.62 -14.98 -6.04
N ASP A 33 -10.43 -16.21 -6.52
CA ASP A 33 -10.61 -17.41 -5.70
C ASP A 33 -9.66 -17.42 -4.51
N TYR A 34 -8.39 -17.06 -4.75
CA TYR A 34 -7.39 -16.92 -3.69
C TYR A 34 -7.79 -15.86 -2.65
N LEU A 35 -8.16 -14.66 -3.08
CA LEU A 35 -8.55 -13.56 -2.17
C LEU A 35 -9.82 -13.91 -1.38
N ALA A 36 -10.78 -14.59 -1.99
CA ALA A 36 -11.98 -15.07 -1.30
C ALA A 36 -11.64 -16.12 -0.24
N ALA A 37 -10.79 -17.10 -0.57
CA ALA A 37 -10.35 -18.13 0.37
C ALA A 37 -9.55 -17.55 1.54
N GLU A 38 -8.64 -16.61 1.29
CA GLU A 38 -7.90 -15.94 2.35
C GLU A 38 -8.81 -15.10 3.25
N ARG A 39 -9.73 -14.34 2.67
CA ARG A 39 -10.73 -13.58 3.45
C ARG A 39 -11.56 -14.49 4.35
N ALA A 40 -11.93 -15.69 3.89
CA ALA A 40 -12.66 -16.66 4.71
C ALA A 40 -11.86 -17.16 5.92
N LYS A 41 -10.52 -17.23 5.81
CA LYS A 41 -9.64 -17.67 6.91
C LYS A 41 -9.40 -16.59 7.97
N VAL A 42 -9.13 -15.36 7.54
CA VAL A 42 -8.65 -14.28 8.43
C VAL A 42 -9.68 -13.18 8.67
N GLY A 43 -10.86 -13.26 8.05
CA GLY A 43 -11.97 -12.31 8.17
C GLY A 43 -11.80 -11.02 7.35
N ALA A 44 -10.63 -10.39 7.42
CA ALA A 44 -10.30 -9.17 6.68
C ALA A 44 -8.92 -9.25 6.03
N ILE A 45 -8.84 -8.82 4.77
CA ILE A 45 -7.59 -8.73 4.01
C ILE A 45 -7.44 -7.33 3.42
N ALA A 46 -6.21 -6.82 3.42
CA ALA A 46 -5.83 -5.64 2.67
C ALA A 46 -5.27 -6.10 1.31
N PHE A 47 -5.95 -5.77 0.22
CA PHE A 47 -5.49 -6.06 -1.14
C PHE A 47 -4.83 -4.81 -1.74
N ILE A 48 -3.50 -4.80 -1.80
CA ILE A 48 -2.70 -3.72 -2.38
C ILE A 48 -2.27 -4.13 -3.77
N VAL A 49 -2.56 -3.30 -4.77
CA VAL A 49 -2.26 -3.56 -6.18
C VAL A 49 -1.76 -2.30 -6.85
N THR A 50 -0.86 -2.44 -7.82
CA THR A 50 -0.43 -1.38 -8.75
C THR A 50 -1.16 -1.56 -10.07
N PRO A 51 -2.34 -0.96 -10.25
CA PRO A 51 -3.30 -1.46 -11.22
C PRO A 51 -3.04 -0.99 -12.65
N GLN A 52 -2.02 -0.14 -12.88
CA GLN A 52 -1.52 0.17 -14.23
C GLN A 52 -0.73 -1.01 -14.82
N GLY A 53 -0.19 -1.90 -13.99
CA GLY A 53 0.50 -3.12 -14.42
C GLY A 53 1.90 -2.91 -15.01
N SER A 54 2.35 -1.67 -15.17
CA SER A 54 3.69 -1.30 -15.60
C SER A 54 4.22 -0.12 -14.78
N PHE A 55 5.53 0.15 -14.87
CA PHE A 55 6.05 1.45 -14.50
C PHE A 55 5.58 2.49 -15.53
N ALA A 56 5.12 3.64 -15.05
CA ALA A 56 4.65 4.75 -15.88
C ALA A 56 5.36 6.03 -15.42
N ASP A 57 5.60 6.96 -16.34
CA ASP A 57 6.03 8.30 -15.96
C ASP A 57 4.89 8.97 -15.19
N PRO A 58 5.13 9.57 -14.01
CA PRO A 58 4.08 10.21 -13.22
C PRO A 58 3.42 11.41 -13.92
N ARG A 59 3.99 11.90 -15.02
CA ARG A 59 3.43 12.98 -15.85
C ARG A 59 2.47 12.46 -16.92
N ASP A 60 2.50 11.16 -17.21
CA ASP A 60 1.57 10.55 -18.15
C ASP A 60 0.20 10.34 -17.50
N PRO A 61 -0.89 10.41 -18.28
CA PRO A 61 -2.21 10.08 -17.77
C PRO A 61 -2.27 8.66 -17.21
N VAL A 62 -2.92 8.51 -16.06
CA VAL A 62 -3.19 7.20 -15.47
C VAL A 62 -4.00 6.35 -16.44
N ARG A 63 -3.53 5.12 -16.69
CA ARG A 63 -4.25 4.11 -17.46
C ARG A 63 -4.49 2.88 -16.60
N LEU A 64 -5.72 2.72 -16.14
CA LEU A 64 -6.09 1.61 -15.27
C LEU A 64 -6.27 0.32 -16.09
N ARG A 65 -5.72 -0.81 -15.63
CA ARG A 65 -6.09 -2.12 -16.19
C ARG A 65 -7.45 -2.58 -15.65
N PRO A 66 -8.28 -3.27 -16.44
CA PRO A 66 -9.64 -3.64 -16.03
C PRO A 66 -9.70 -4.64 -14.86
N GLY A 67 -8.61 -5.37 -14.59
CA GLY A 67 -8.57 -6.45 -13.60
C GLY A 67 -8.87 -5.98 -12.17
N ALA A 68 -8.33 -4.82 -11.75
CA ALA A 68 -8.55 -4.30 -10.39
C ALA A 68 -10.03 -3.97 -10.13
N ALA A 69 -10.66 -3.24 -11.06
CA ALA A 69 -12.09 -2.92 -10.98
C ALA A 69 -12.97 -4.18 -11.06
N ALA A 70 -12.54 -5.20 -11.81
CA ALA A 70 -13.23 -6.47 -11.89
C ALA A 70 -13.17 -7.26 -10.58
N ALA A 71 -12.01 -7.27 -9.92
CA ALA A 71 -11.84 -7.90 -8.60
C ALA A 71 -12.68 -7.19 -7.53
N ILE A 72 -12.69 -5.85 -7.51
CA ILE A 72 -13.50 -5.04 -6.59
C ILE A 72 -14.99 -5.36 -6.72
N ALA A 73 -15.51 -5.34 -7.96
CA ALA A 73 -16.92 -5.62 -8.21
C ALA A 73 -17.30 -7.07 -7.83
N ARG A 74 -16.45 -8.05 -8.14
CA ARG A 74 -16.74 -9.48 -7.86
C ARG A 74 -16.62 -9.85 -6.39
N LEU A 75 -15.63 -9.31 -5.69
CA LEU A 75 -15.41 -9.57 -4.27
C LEU A 75 -16.31 -8.70 -3.36
N GLY A 76 -17.09 -7.77 -3.94
CA GLY A 76 -17.96 -6.86 -3.20
C GLY A 76 -17.18 -5.90 -2.28
N ILE A 77 -15.98 -5.49 -2.71
CA ILE A 77 -15.14 -4.55 -1.96
C ILE A 77 -15.84 -3.19 -1.91
N ARG A 78 -15.98 -2.64 -0.69
CA ARG A 78 -16.68 -1.36 -0.45
C ARG A 78 -15.77 -0.19 -0.12
N ARG A 79 -14.54 -0.46 0.32
CA ARG A 79 -13.55 0.56 0.64
C ARG A 79 -12.35 0.39 -0.27
N VAL A 80 -12.06 1.44 -1.03
CA VAL A 80 -10.94 1.51 -1.96
C VAL A 80 -10.17 2.79 -1.65
N VAL A 81 -8.85 2.69 -1.57
CA VAL A 81 -7.98 3.83 -1.31
C VAL A 81 -7.01 3.96 -2.48
N ALA A 82 -6.98 5.14 -3.11
CA ALA A 82 -5.96 5.47 -4.09
C ALA A 82 -4.73 6.03 -3.36
N ALA A 83 -3.57 5.43 -3.61
CA ALA A 83 -2.30 5.88 -3.08
C ALA A 83 -1.48 6.54 -4.21
N ALA A 84 -1.00 7.76 -3.97
CA ALA A 84 -0.02 8.44 -4.80
C ALA A 84 1.30 8.53 -4.03
N ILE A 85 2.40 8.20 -4.69
CA ILE A 85 3.74 8.18 -4.11
C ILE A 85 4.65 8.99 -5.02
N GLU A 86 5.39 9.94 -4.44
CA GLU A 86 6.37 10.75 -5.16
C GLU A 86 7.71 10.72 -4.44
N TYR A 87 8.78 10.50 -5.20
CA TYR A 87 10.15 10.56 -4.70
C TYR A 87 10.80 11.83 -5.23
N ALA A 88 11.10 12.77 -4.34
CA ALA A 88 11.60 14.07 -4.74
C ALA A 88 12.80 14.51 -3.89
N PHE A 89 13.73 15.20 -4.54
CA PHE A 89 14.83 15.88 -3.88
C PHE A 89 14.41 17.31 -3.57
N ARG A 90 14.37 17.65 -2.28
CA ARG A 90 14.19 19.03 -1.82
C ARG A 90 15.57 19.67 -1.61
N THR A 91 15.65 20.67 -0.75
CA THR A 91 16.88 21.41 -0.45
C THR A 91 17.94 20.53 0.23
N ASP A 92 17.52 19.45 0.87
CA ASP A 92 18.42 18.50 1.52
C ASP A 92 19.09 17.54 0.54
N ARG A 93 20.28 17.08 0.92
CA ARG A 93 21.09 16.14 0.12
C ARG A 93 20.43 14.77 -0.04
N LYS A 94 19.47 14.43 0.82
CA LYS A 94 18.77 13.15 0.80
C LYS A 94 17.39 13.32 0.17
N PRO A 95 16.99 12.39 -0.70
CA PRO A 95 15.65 12.39 -1.27
C PRO A 95 14.60 12.05 -0.20
N GLU A 96 13.42 12.62 -0.36
CA GLU A 96 12.26 12.41 0.49
C GLU A 96 11.18 11.62 -0.28
N VAL A 97 10.41 10.81 0.46
CA VAL A 97 9.23 10.09 -0.08
C VAL A 97 7.98 10.80 0.42
N PHE A 98 7.15 11.24 -0.51
CA PHE A 98 5.84 11.82 -0.23
C PHE A 98 4.75 10.81 -0.57
N LEU A 99 3.76 10.70 0.32
CA LEU A 99 2.62 9.80 0.18
C LEU A 99 1.33 10.59 0.36
N ARG A 100 0.37 10.38 -0.53
CA ARG A 100 -1.00 10.87 -0.37
C ARG A 100 -2.01 9.75 -0.58
N LEU A 101 -2.83 9.52 0.43
CA LEU A 101 -3.89 8.50 0.43
C LEU A 101 -5.25 9.20 0.35
N VAL A 102 -6.09 8.78 -0.57
CA VAL A 102 -7.47 9.27 -0.69
C VAL A 102 -8.43 8.10 -0.83
N GLU A 103 -9.54 8.14 -0.10
CA GLU A 103 -10.63 7.18 -0.31
C GLU A 103 -11.28 7.44 -1.67
N VAL A 104 -11.57 6.37 -2.40
CA VAL A 104 -12.30 6.43 -3.66
C VAL A 104 -13.77 6.29 -3.33
N ASP A 105 -14.57 7.29 -3.70
CA ASP A 105 -16.01 7.24 -3.50
C ASP A 105 -16.61 6.03 -4.24
N PRO A 106 -17.39 5.18 -3.56
CA PRO A 106 -18.03 4.05 -4.22
C PRO A 106 -19.07 4.58 -5.21
N PRO A 107 -19.09 4.08 -6.47
CA PRO A 107 -20.11 4.49 -7.42
C PRO A 107 -21.49 4.03 -6.96
N ALA A 108 -22.51 4.86 -7.20
CA ALA A 108 -23.90 4.56 -6.85
C ALA A 108 -24.39 3.18 -7.35
N SER A 109 -23.87 2.75 -8.51
CA SER A 109 -24.01 1.39 -9.00
C SER A 109 -22.63 0.73 -9.12
N PRO A 110 -22.29 -0.26 -8.27
CA PRO A 110 -20.94 -0.85 -8.15
C PRO A 110 -20.61 -1.85 -9.26
N THR A 111 -20.87 -1.47 -10.52
CA THR A 111 -20.44 -2.25 -11.69
C THR A 111 -18.94 -2.11 -11.93
N ARG A 112 -18.34 -3.09 -12.61
CA ARG A 112 -16.93 -3.04 -13.03
C ARG A 112 -16.57 -1.75 -13.77
N VAL A 113 -17.42 -1.31 -14.69
CA VAL A 113 -17.18 -0.12 -15.53
C VAL A 113 -17.18 1.15 -14.68
N ARG A 114 -18.12 1.26 -13.74
CA ARG A 114 -18.21 2.42 -12.85
C ARG A 114 -17.02 2.47 -11.89
N TRP A 115 -16.69 1.33 -11.27
CA TRP A 115 -15.49 1.23 -10.43
C TRP A 115 -14.22 1.60 -11.18
N HIS A 116 -14.07 1.13 -12.41
CA HIS A 116 -12.91 1.46 -13.23
C HIS A 116 -12.76 2.97 -13.42
N ARG A 117 -13.85 3.66 -13.79
CA ARG A 117 -13.87 5.11 -13.95
C ARG A 117 -13.54 5.86 -12.66
N GLU A 118 -14.16 5.48 -11.54
CA GLU A 118 -13.94 6.19 -10.26
C GLU A 118 -12.51 6.01 -9.76
N ILE A 119 -11.94 4.80 -9.88
CA ILE A 119 -10.56 4.52 -9.48
C ILE A 119 -9.57 5.27 -10.35
N GLU A 120 -9.73 5.20 -11.67
CA GLU A 120 -8.83 5.89 -12.61
C GLU A 120 -8.83 7.40 -12.38
N ALA A 121 -10.02 7.99 -12.23
CA ALA A 121 -10.16 9.42 -11.98
C ALA A 121 -9.63 9.82 -10.60
N ALA A 122 -9.83 9.01 -9.56
CA ALA A 122 -9.27 9.25 -8.23
C ALA A 122 -7.74 9.14 -8.23
N MET A 123 -7.17 8.15 -8.92
CA MET A 123 -5.71 8.01 -9.05
C MET A 123 -5.10 9.21 -9.78
N GLN A 124 -5.70 9.64 -10.89
CA GLN A 124 -5.24 10.82 -11.65
C GLN A 124 -5.23 12.07 -10.77
N ARG A 125 -6.38 12.42 -10.18
CA ARG A 125 -6.51 13.61 -9.31
C ARG A 125 -5.57 13.56 -8.11
N ASN A 126 -5.36 12.37 -7.54
CA ASN A 126 -4.49 12.21 -6.38
C ASN A 126 -3.02 12.43 -6.75
N GLY A 127 -2.58 11.92 -7.90
CA GLY A 127 -1.24 12.15 -8.43
C GLY A 127 -0.99 13.63 -8.71
N GLU A 128 -1.92 14.30 -9.40
CA GLU A 128 -1.85 15.74 -9.68
C GLU A 128 -1.77 16.56 -8.39
N ALA A 129 -2.64 16.28 -7.41
CA ALA A 129 -2.65 16.97 -6.13
C ALA A 129 -1.35 16.75 -5.34
N LEU A 130 -0.79 15.53 -5.36
CA LEU A 130 0.49 15.27 -4.70
C LEU A 130 1.62 16.05 -5.37
N ALA A 131 1.68 16.06 -6.70
CA ALA A 131 2.69 16.80 -7.46
C ALA A 131 2.63 18.31 -7.16
N GLU A 132 1.43 18.89 -7.05
CA GLU A 132 1.27 20.29 -6.63
C GLU A 132 1.78 20.54 -5.21
N LEU A 133 1.47 19.66 -4.26
CA LEU A 133 1.92 19.77 -2.86
C LEU A 133 3.45 19.68 -2.76
N VAL A 134 4.07 18.75 -3.50
CA VAL A 134 5.53 18.57 -3.53
C VAL A 134 6.20 19.79 -4.17
N ARG A 135 5.66 20.29 -5.29
CA ARG A 135 6.16 21.49 -5.98
C ARG A 135 6.06 22.75 -5.13
N ALA A 136 5.04 22.89 -4.28
CA ALA A 136 4.86 24.04 -3.40
C ALA A 136 5.95 24.17 -2.32
N ARG A 137 6.66 23.07 -2.00
CA ARG A 137 7.77 23.04 -1.03
C ARG A 137 7.39 23.63 0.36
N ASP A 138 6.14 23.52 0.78
CA ASP A 138 5.70 23.92 2.12
C ASP A 138 5.63 22.68 3.04
N PRO A 139 6.58 22.49 3.98
CA PRO A 139 6.61 21.31 4.84
C PRO A 139 5.39 21.22 5.76
N ARG A 140 4.70 22.32 6.05
CA ARG A 140 3.51 22.32 6.92
C ARG A 140 2.30 21.64 6.28
N ARG A 141 2.36 21.38 4.97
CA ARG A 141 1.33 20.63 4.24
C ARG A 141 1.50 19.11 4.35
N PHE A 142 2.56 18.65 5.00
CA PHE A 142 2.87 17.24 5.17
C PHE A 142 3.03 16.87 6.64
N GLU A 143 2.61 15.67 6.98
CA GLU A 143 2.92 15.02 8.26
C GLU A 143 4.10 14.07 8.06
N THR A 144 5.12 14.17 8.90
CA THR A 144 6.25 13.23 8.88
C THR A 144 5.86 11.92 9.56
N VAL A 145 5.67 10.88 8.74
CA VAL A 145 5.35 9.53 9.24
C VAL A 145 6.61 8.70 9.52
N LEU A 146 7.72 8.98 8.83
CA LEU A 146 8.98 8.25 8.92
C LEU A 146 10.17 9.22 8.97
N GLY A 147 11.20 8.91 9.77
CA GLY A 147 12.49 9.62 9.73
C GLY A 147 12.56 10.92 10.54
N GLY A 148 11.61 11.19 11.44
CA GLY A 148 11.69 12.30 12.39
C GLY A 148 12.77 12.10 13.46
N LYS A 149 13.12 13.16 14.21
CA LYS A 149 14.16 13.16 15.28
C LYS A 149 13.96 12.11 16.38
N ALA A 150 12.80 11.47 16.45
CA ALA A 150 12.45 10.41 17.42
C ALA A 150 12.26 9.01 16.78
N ALA A 151 12.61 8.82 15.50
CA ALA A 151 12.31 7.57 14.79
C ALA A 151 13.18 6.39 15.31
N GLN A 152 12.51 5.43 15.96
CA GLN A 152 13.05 4.14 16.44
C GLN A 152 13.45 3.18 15.30
N VAL A 153 14.03 2.05 15.68
CA VAL A 153 14.76 1.03 14.90
C VAL A 153 13.93 0.29 13.82
N HIS A 154 12.59 0.32 13.82
CA HIS A 154 11.75 -0.41 12.84
C HIS A 154 10.64 0.40 12.13
N PRO A 155 10.92 1.60 11.61
CA PRO A 155 9.88 2.54 11.20
C PRO A 155 9.17 2.09 9.90
N VAL A 156 9.89 1.43 8.97
CA VAL A 156 9.33 0.88 7.72
C VAL A 156 8.30 -0.23 7.98
N TYR A 157 8.52 -1.04 9.02
CA TYR A 157 7.61 -2.13 9.38
C TYR A 157 6.32 -1.59 10.01
N ASP A 158 6.42 -0.58 10.88
CA ASP A 158 5.26 0.07 11.48
C ASP A 158 4.38 0.77 10.43
N LEU A 159 4.98 1.40 9.42
CA LEU A 159 4.21 1.97 8.30
C LEU A 159 3.45 0.88 7.54
N TRP A 160 4.10 -0.26 7.26
CA TRP A 160 3.46 -1.40 6.59
C TRP A 160 2.29 -1.97 7.39
N LEU A 161 2.44 -2.10 8.72
CA LEU A 161 1.37 -2.54 9.62
C LEU A 161 0.18 -1.58 9.62
N ARG A 162 0.45 -0.26 9.62
CA ARG A 162 -0.60 0.77 9.50
C ARG A 162 -1.33 0.69 8.16
N LEU A 163 -0.62 0.53 7.05
CA LEU A 163 -1.22 0.39 5.72
C LEU A 163 -2.05 -0.90 5.57
N THR A 164 -1.69 -1.95 6.29
CA THR A 164 -2.40 -3.26 6.26
C THR A 164 -3.44 -3.41 7.36
N GLY A 165 -3.64 -2.39 8.22
CA GLY A 165 -4.61 -2.40 9.31
C GLY A 165 -4.29 -3.37 10.45
N ARG A 166 -3.06 -3.88 10.53
CA ARG A 166 -2.62 -4.78 11.62
C ARG A 166 -2.08 -3.92 12.77
N GLY A 167 -2.80 -3.85 13.89
CA GLY A 167 -2.39 -3.06 15.05
C GLY A 167 -1.15 -3.61 15.77
N ASN A 168 -0.33 -2.74 16.36
CA ASN A 168 0.82 -3.10 17.18
C ASN A 168 0.39 -3.67 18.55
N SER A 169 -0.02 -4.94 18.60
CA SER A 169 -0.10 -5.67 19.88
C SER A 169 1.23 -6.36 20.14
N ILE A 170 2.22 -5.60 20.63
CA ILE A 170 3.36 -6.18 21.34
C ILE A 170 3.02 -6.08 22.82
N ASP A 171 2.66 -7.21 23.41
CA ASP A 171 2.48 -7.37 24.85
C ASP A 171 3.86 -7.25 25.52
N ALA A 172 4.18 -6.04 25.97
CA ALA A 172 5.44 -5.69 26.62
C ALA A 172 5.49 -6.13 28.10
N THR A 173 4.78 -7.18 28.48
CA THR A 173 4.70 -7.66 29.87
C THR A 173 5.56 -8.89 30.15
N ARG A 174 6.70 -9.06 29.47
CA ARG A 174 7.72 -10.06 29.84
C ARG A 174 9.14 -9.56 29.61
N ARG A 175 9.60 -8.69 30.50
CA ARG A 175 10.98 -8.73 31.00
C ARG A 175 11.11 -7.85 32.25
N GLY A 176 10.86 -8.48 33.38
CA GLY A 176 11.09 -7.90 34.69
C GLY A 176 10.96 -9.00 35.73
N THR A 177 12.03 -9.80 35.90
CA THR A 177 12.45 -10.45 37.15
C THR A 177 13.64 -11.37 36.87
N ALA A 178 14.85 -10.83 37.02
CA ALA A 178 16.04 -11.58 37.43
C ALA A 178 17.15 -10.58 37.82
N ALA A 179 16.92 -9.87 38.92
CA ALA A 179 17.99 -9.23 39.68
C ALA A 179 17.86 -9.69 41.13
N GLY A 180 18.90 -10.34 41.66
CA GLY A 180 19.05 -10.57 43.10
C GLY A 180 19.68 -11.91 43.48
N GLY A 181 20.93 -11.87 43.95
CA GLY A 181 21.62 -12.99 44.62
C GLY A 181 23.14 -12.88 44.47
N LYS A 182 23.77 -11.88 45.10
CA LYS A 182 24.48 -11.95 46.41
C LYS A 182 25.94 -12.39 46.27
N GLY A 183 26.83 -11.42 46.48
CA GLY A 183 28.20 -11.67 46.92
C GLY A 183 28.24 -12.05 48.40
N GLU A 184 29.33 -12.70 48.77
CA GLU A 184 29.68 -13.29 50.06
C GLU A 184 31.16 -12.96 50.32
N PRO A 185 31.69 -13.12 51.54
CA PRO A 185 31.14 -12.89 52.88
C PRO A 185 31.62 -11.56 53.51
#